data_AF-A0A530APZ2-F1
#
_entry.id   AF-A0A530APZ2-F1
#
_cell.length_a   1.000
_cell.length_b   1.000
_cell.length_c   1.000
_cell.angle_alpha   90.00
_cell.angle_beta   90.00
_cell.angle_gamma   90.00
#
_symmetry.space_group_name_H-M   'P 1'
#
loop_
_entity.id
_entity.type
_entity.pdbx_description
1 polymer ?
#
loop_
_entity_poly.entity_id
_entity_poly.type
_entity_poly.pdbx_seq_one_letter_code
_entity_poly.pdbx_strand_id
1 'polypeptide(L)'
;MMTKPLPELPVTAVLPALGEALSQRNSAVLVAPPGAGKTTLVPLALLDAPWLGEGRIVLLEPRRLAARAAARRMAELLGEEPGGTVGYAMRMENRSSERTRILVVTEGVLSRMILDDPELPGVSAVIFDEFHERSLDGDFGLALALDVQGALRPDLRLLVMSATLDGARVAKLLSGAPVIESEGRAYPVEI
;
A
#
# COMPACT_ATOMS: atom_id res chain seq x y z
N MET A 1 2.09 -9.03 16.81
CA MET A 1 1.32 -8.10 17.68
C MET A 1 2.15 -6.84 17.87
N MET A 2 1.70 -5.73 17.29
CA MET A 2 2.38 -4.43 17.42
C MET A 2 2.43 -4.01 18.89
N THR A 3 3.62 -3.80 19.43
CA THR A 3 3.83 -3.49 20.87
C THR A 3 3.60 -2.02 21.22
N LYS A 4 3.42 -1.16 20.21
CA LYS A 4 3.21 0.28 20.36
C LYS A 4 2.01 0.74 19.52
N PRO A 5 1.11 1.58 20.07
CA PRO A 5 0.02 2.14 19.28
C PRO A 5 0.57 3.03 18.16
N LEU A 6 -0.04 2.92 16.97
CA LEU A 6 0.24 3.81 15.85
C LEU A 6 -0.10 5.26 16.23
N PRO A 7 0.63 6.26 15.69
CA PRO A 7 0.31 7.67 15.95
C PRO A 7 -1.07 8.03 15.39
N GLU A 8 -1.78 8.93 16.08
CA GLU A 8 -3.04 9.46 15.57
C GLU A 8 -2.79 10.44 14.41
N LEU A 9 -3.18 10.03 13.21
CA LEU A 9 -3.17 10.84 11.98
C LEU A 9 -4.55 10.73 11.31
N PRO A 10 -4.95 11.63 10.40
CA PRO A 10 -6.29 11.59 9.79
C PRO A 10 -6.71 10.22 9.24
N VAL A 11 -5.77 9.45 8.68
CA VAL A 11 -6.07 8.11 8.15
C VAL A 11 -6.47 7.10 9.23
N THR A 12 -6.09 7.30 10.51
CA THR A 12 -6.39 6.32 11.56
C THR A 12 -7.88 6.12 11.79
N ALA A 13 -8.68 7.18 11.59
CA ALA A 13 -10.13 7.13 11.73
C ALA A 13 -10.80 6.15 10.75
N VAL A 14 -10.16 5.87 9.60
CA VAL A 14 -10.74 5.03 8.55
C VAL A 14 -10.11 3.65 8.44
N LEU A 15 -9.05 3.36 9.21
CA LEU A 15 -8.39 2.05 9.19
C LEU A 15 -9.33 0.88 9.50
N PRO A 16 -10.26 0.97 10.48
CA PRO A 16 -11.22 -0.11 10.71
C PRO A 16 -12.11 -0.39 9.50
N ALA A 17 -12.66 0.66 8.87
CA ALA A 17 -13.50 0.55 7.69
C ALA A 17 -12.72 0.00 6.48
N LEU A 18 -11.46 0.43 6.31
CA LEU A 18 -10.57 -0.11 5.27
C LEU A 18 -10.27 -1.60 5.49
N GLY A 19 -9.98 -2.00 6.73
CA GLY A 19 -9.73 -3.39 7.08
C GLY A 19 -10.96 -4.28 6.84
N GLU A 20 -12.15 -3.79 7.18
CA GLU A 20 -13.42 -4.48 6.89
C GLU A 20 -13.65 -4.61 5.38
N ALA A 21 -13.48 -3.52 4.62
CA ALA A 21 -13.63 -3.53 3.17
C ALA A 21 -12.71 -4.55 2.50
N LEU A 22 -11.44 -4.63 2.90
CA LEU A 22 -10.46 -5.59 2.41
C LEU A 22 -10.67 -7.02 2.95
N SER A 23 -11.48 -7.19 3.99
CA SER A 23 -11.88 -8.51 4.48
C SER A 23 -13.06 -9.07 3.68
N GLN A 24 -13.96 -8.19 3.22
CA GLN A 24 -15.14 -8.56 2.42
C GLN A 24 -14.84 -8.64 0.92
N ARG A 25 -13.89 -7.83 0.42
CA ARG A 25 -13.48 -7.78 -0.99
C ARG A 25 -11.96 -7.79 -1.11
N ASN A 26 -11.48 -8.21 -2.27
CA ASN A 26 -10.04 -8.24 -2.54
C ASN A 26 -9.51 -6.94 -3.15
N SER A 27 -10.34 -5.92 -3.29
CA SER A 27 -9.92 -4.61 -3.81
C SER A 27 -10.59 -3.47 -3.05
N ALA A 28 -9.86 -2.40 -2.80
CA ALA A 28 -10.37 -1.17 -2.18
C ALA A 28 -9.62 0.06 -2.70
N VAL A 29 -10.26 1.23 -2.58
CA VAL A 29 -9.65 2.54 -2.85
C VAL A 29 -9.67 3.36 -1.57
N LEU A 30 -8.52 3.91 -1.19
CA LEU A 30 -8.40 4.86 -0.09
C LEU A 30 -8.10 6.25 -0.64
N VAL A 31 -8.97 7.22 -0.35
CA VAL A 31 -8.73 8.62 -0.63
C VAL A 31 -8.45 9.34 0.68
N ALA A 32 -7.30 10.00 0.78
CA ALA A 32 -6.98 10.86 1.91
C ALA A 32 -6.01 11.96 1.49
N PRO A 33 -6.04 13.16 2.09
CA PRO A 33 -5.15 14.24 1.71
C PRO A 33 -3.65 13.89 1.91
N PRO A 34 -2.73 14.61 1.25
CA PRO A 34 -1.31 14.52 1.55
C PRO A 34 -1.05 14.77 3.04
N GLY A 35 -0.07 14.06 3.61
CA GLY A 35 0.23 14.18 5.05
C GLY A 35 -0.77 13.46 5.99
N ALA A 36 -1.85 12.86 5.47
CA ALA A 36 -2.81 12.09 6.28
C ALA A 36 -2.24 10.82 6.92
N GLY A 37 -1.03 10.40 6.52
CA GLY A 37 -0.36 9.20 7.05
C GLY A 37 -0.57 7.92 6.25
N LYS A 38 -1.16 7.98 5.04
CA LYS A 38 -1.50 6.81 4.19
C LYS A 38 -0.32 5.83 4.05
N THR A 39 0.79 6.31 3.47
CA THR A 39 2.00 5.55 3.16
C THR A 39 2.59 4.80 4.35
N THR A 40 2.48 5.37 5.55
CA THR A 40 3.21 4.88 6.74
C THR A 40 2.33 4.15 7.74
N LEU A 41 1.03 4.45 7.81
CA LEU A 41 0.13 3.81 8.78
C LEU A 41 -0.71 2.70 8.16
N VAL A 42 -1.12 2.83 6.91
CA VAL A 42 -2.01 1.86 6.27
C VAL A 42 -1.34 0.48 6.14
N PRO A 43 -0.11 0.34 5.60
CA PRO A 43 0.52 -0.98 5.52
C PRO A 43 0.73 -1.62 6.90
N LEU A 44 1.11 -0.81 7.91
CA LEU A 44 1.30 -1.29 9.28
C LEU A 44 0.00 -1.81 9.89
N ALA A 45 -1.11 -1.08 9.71
CA ALA A 45 -2.41 -1.47 10.23
C ALA A 45 -2.94 -2.77 9.60
N LEU A 46 -2.51 -3.09 8.38
CA LEU A 46 -2.91 -4.31 7.68
C LEU A 46 -2.05 -5.52 8.04
N LEU A 47 -0.97 -5.38 8.83
CA LEU A 47 -0.11 -6.51 9.24
C LEU A 47 -0.85 -7.57 10.04
N ASP A 48 -1.80 -7.16 10.88
CA ASP A 48 -2.58 -8.06 11.72
C ASP A 48 -3.89 -8.52 11.03
N ALA A 49 -4.08 -8.20 9.75
CA ALA A 49 -5.27 -8.61 9.01
C ALA A 49 -5.27 -10.14 8.80
N PRO A 50 -6.35 -10.87 9.13
CA PRO A 50 -6.38 -12.34 9.05
C PRO A 50 -6.06 -12.88 7.65
N TRP A 51 -6.49 -12.17 6.62
CA TRP A 51 -6.27 -12.53 5.23
C TRP A 51 -4.81 -12.40 4.79
N LEU A 52 -3.98 -11.65 5.52
CA LEU A 52 -2.57 -11.51 5.18
C LEU A 52 -1.83 -12.82 5.43
N GLY A 53 -2.24 -13.56 6.47
CA GLY A 53 -1.66 -14.84 6.86
C GLY A 53 -0.15 -14.72 7.12
N GLU A 54 0.64 -15.58 6.47
CA GLU A 54 2.11 -15.52 6.48
C GLU A 54 2.69 -14.68 5.34
N GLY A 55 1.85 -14.23 4.40
CA GLY A 55 2.29 -13.46 3.26
C GLY A 55 2.67 -12.02 3.60
N ARG A 56 3.23 -11.33 2.61
CA ARG A 56 3.68 -9.95 2.73
C ARG A 56 2.82 -8.98 1.92
N ILE A 57 2.92 -7.73 2.31
CA ILE A 57 2.41 -6.57 1.59
C ILE A 57 3.56 -6.02 0.73
N VAL A 58 3.29 -5.79 -0.54
CA VAL A 58 4.17 -5.02 -1.43
C VAL A 58 3.59 -3.62 -1.57
N LEU A 59 4.33 -2.59 -1.15
CA LEU A 59 3.93 -1.20 -1.27
C LEU A 59 4.70 -0.54 -2.41
N LEU A 60 4.01 -0.17 -3.48
CA LEU A 60 4.57 0.66 -4.53
C LEU A 60 4.62 2.11 -4.07
N GLU A 61 5.83 2.68 -4.09
CA GLU A 61 6.07 4.11 -3.96
C GLU A 61 6.94 4.56 -5.15
N PRO A 62 6.41 5.40 -6.06
CA PRO A 62 7.07 5.73 -7.33
C PRO A 62 8.41 6.43 -7.15
N ARG A 63 8.58 7.18 -6.06
CA ARG A 63 9.77 8.01 -5.84
C ARG A 63 10.75 7.29 -4.92
N ARG A 64 11.95 6.94 -5.42
CA ARG A 64 13.01 6.24 -4.64
C ARG A 64 13.28 6.84 -3.25
N LEU A 65 13.37 8.17 -3.16
CA LEU A 65 13.62 8.85 -1.89
C LEU A 65 12.43 8.70 -0.94
N ALA A 66 11.19 8.81 -1.44
CA ALA A 66 9.98 8.59 -0.67
C ALA A 66 9.85 7.12 -0.25
N ALA A 67 10.17 6.15 -1.12
CA ALA A 67 10.14 4.72 -0.81
C ALA A 67 11.06 4.39 0.37
N ARG A 68 12.30 4.91 0.34
CA ARG A 68 13.26 4.75 1.42
C ARG A 68 12.79 5.45 2.71
N ALA A 69 12.27 6.67 2.59
CA ALA A 69 11.76 7.42 3.74
C ALA A 69 10.55 6.74 4.38
N ALA A 70 9.63 6.19 3.58
CA ALA A 70 8.47 5.44 4.02
C ALA A 70 8.88 4.16 4.77
N ALA A 71 9.75 3.34 4.17
CA ALA A 71 10.24 2.12 4.80
C ALA A 71 10.96 2.42 6.13
N ARG A 72 11.80 3.45 6.16
CA ARG A 72 12.48 3.90 7.37
C ARG A 72 11.50 4.37 8.44
N ARG A 73 10.54 5.22 8.07
CA ARG A 73 9.54 5.74 9.00
C ARG A 73 8.68 4.61 9.59
N MET A 74 8.26 3.65 8.77
CA MET A 74 7.50 2.49 9.24
C MET A 74 8.33 1.61 10.18
N ALA A 75 9.60 1.34 9.86
CA ALA A 75 10.49 0.60 10.76
C ALA A 75 10.68 1.33 12.10
N GLU A 76 10.90 2.64 12.08
CA GLU A 76 11.02 3.47 13.29
C GLU A 76 9.76 3.42 14.17
N LEU A 77 8.56 3.38 13.58
CA LEU A 77 7.31 3.22 14.31
C LEU A 77 7.20 1.87 15.03
N LEU A 78 7.87 0.84 14.50
CA LEU A 78 7.99 -0.48 15.11
C LEU A 78 9.17 -0.59 16.09
N GLY A 79 10.00 0.45 16.22
CA GLY A 79 11.24 0.39 17.00
C GLY A 79 12.34 -0.45 16.33
N GLU A 80 12.28 -0.58 15.00
CA GLU A 80 13.20 -1.35 14.19
C GLU A 80 13.97 -0.45 13.20
N GLU A 81 14.96 -1.07 12.55
CA GLU A 81 15.63 -0.55 11.37
C GLU A 81 15.12 -1.28 10.12
N PRO A 82 15.14 -0.66 8.92
CA PRO A 82 14.76 -1.36 7.70
C PRO A 82 15.52 -2.69 7.49
N GLY A 83 14.84 -3.68 6.93
CA GLY A 83 15.34 -5.05 6.77
C GLY A 83 14.81 -6.03 7.83
N GLY A 84 14.12 -5.54 8.85
CA GLY A 84 13.30 -6.35 9.76
C GLY A 84 11.91 -6.62 9.18
N THR A 85 10.88 -6.28 9.93
CA THR A 85 9.46 -6.39 9.54
C THR A 85 9.15 -5.56 8.29
N VAL A 86 9.79 -4.39 8.18
CA VAL A 86 9.67 -3.49 7.03
C VAL A 86 11.01 -3.45 6.29
N GLY A 87 10.96 -3.62 4.98
CA GLY A 87 12.12 -3.54 4.10
C GLY A 87 11.81 -2.75 2.84
N TYR A 88 12.81 -2.58 1.99
CA TYR A 88 12.63 -1.97 0.68
C TYR A 88 13.49 -2.63 -0.40
N ALA A 89 13.04 -2.55 -1.65
CA ALA A 89 13.79 -2.97 -2.81
C ALA A 89 13.62 -1.99 -3.97
N MET A 90 14.73 -1.47 -4.45
CA MET A 90 14.81 -0.57 -5.60
C MET A 90 16.03 -0.93 -6.45
N ARG A 91 16.18 -0.30 -7.61
CA ARG A 91 17.34 -0.54 -8.47
C ARG A 91 18.65 -0.28 -7.71
N MET A 92 19.49 -1.32 -7.65
CA MET A 92 20.81 -1.33 -6.98
C MET A 92 20.78 -1.17 -5.44
N GLU A 93 19.61 -1.18 -4.80
CA GLU A 93 19.50 -1.06 -3.35
C GLU A 93 18.41 -1.99 -2.83
N ASN A 94 18.78 -2.94 -1.99
CA ASN A 94 17.85 -3.88 -1.37
C ASN A 94 18.19 -3.99 0.12
N ARG A 95 17.18 -3.78 0.96
CA ARG A 95 17.25 -3.95 2.41
C ARG A 95 15.99 -4.66 2.87
N SER A 96 15.94 -5.96 2.63
CA SER A 96 14.87 -6.88 3.03
C SER A 96 15.46 -8.18 3.58
N SER A 97 14.63 -8.97 4.27
CA SER A 97 14.98 -10.31 4.77
C SER A 97 13.77 -11.23 4.72
N GLU A 98 13.94 -12.49 5.10
CA GLU A 98 12.83 -13.45 5.27
C GLU A 98 11.78 -12.97 6.29
N ARG A 99 12.15 -12.07 7.20
CA ARG A 99 11.24 -11.48 8.20
C ARG A 99 10.41 -10.33 7.63
N THR A 100 10.71 -9.85 6.43
CA THR A 100 10.06 -8.68 5.84
C THR A 100 8.61 -8.99 5.45
N ARG A 101 7.67 -8.37 6.17
CA ARG A 101 6.23 -8.46 5.95
C ARG A 101 5.67 -7.28 5.16
N ILE A 102 6.36 -6.14 5.14
CA ILE A 102 6.08 -5.01 4.24
C ILE A 102 7.32 -4.74 3.41
N LEU A 103 7.22 -4.92 2.09
CA LEU A 103 8.29 -4.61 1.14
C LEU A 103 7.91 -3.37 0.34
N VAL A 104 8.58 -2.25 0.61
CA VAL A 104 8.42 -1.03 -0.18
C VAL A 104 9.24 -1.13 -1.45
N VAL A 105 8.61 -1.00 -2.60
CA VAL A 105 9.26 -1.13 -3.91
C VAL A 105 9.05 0.10 -4.75
N THR A 106 10.02 0.35 -5.62
CA THR A 106 9.77 1.21 -6.78
C THR A 106 9.13 0.40 -7.89
N GLU A 107 8.52 1.10 -8.83
CA GLU A 107 7.74 0.51 -9.89
C GLU A 107 8.48 -0.48 -10.78
N GLY A 108 9.67 -0.15 -11.27
CA GLY A 108 10.45 -1.09 -12.08
C GLY A 108 10.78 -2.39 -11.35
N VAL A 109 10.78 -2.38 -10.00
CA VAL A 109 10.91 -3.60 -9.19
C VAL A 109 9.58 -4.33 -9.11
N LEU A 110 8.45 -3.64 -8.88
CA LEU A 110 7.13 -4.26 -8.89
C LEU A 110 6.81 -4.94 -10.23
N SER A 111 6.95 -4.20 -11.34
CA SER A 111 6.65 -4.72 -12.68
C SER A 111 7.52 -5.94 -12.99
N ARG A 112 8.80 -5.91 -12.60
CA ARG A 112 9.68 -7.07 -12.74
C ARG A 112 9.24 -8.25 -11.88
N MET A 113 8.86 -8.02 -10.62
CA MET A 113 8.35 -9.09 -9.76
C MET A 113 7.13 -9.80 -10.40
N ILE A 114 6.19 -9.02 -10.94
CA ILE A 114 4.98 -9.57 -11.57
C ILE A 114 5.30 -10.30 -12.88
N LEU A 115 6.18 -9.73 -13.71
CA LEU A 115 6.55 -10.32 -15.00
C LEU A 115 7.43 -11.57 -14.87
N ASP A 116 8.33 -11.59 -13.86
CA ASP A 116 9.20 -12.73 -13.59
C ASP A 116 8.40 -13.90 -13.00
N ASP A 117 7.44 -13.63 -12.12
CA ASP A 117 6.53 -14.64 -11.56
C ASP A 117 5.13 -14.06 -11.23
N PRO A 118 4.13 -14.24 -12.13
CA PRO A 118 2.77 -13.75 -11.93
C PRO A 118 2.04 -14.38 -10.73
N GLU A 119 2.50 -15.53 -10.21
CA GLU A 119 1.91 -16.10 -9.00
C GLU A 119 2.25 -15.26 -7.76
N LEU A 120 3.26 -14.37 -7.84
CA LEU A 120 3.71 -13.52 -6.73
C LEU A 120 3.81 -14.31 -5.41
N PRO A 121 4.64 -15.36 -5.34
CA PRO A 121 4.68 -16.25 -4.19
C PRO A 121 4.98 -15.50 -2.90
N GLY A 122 4.20 -15.81 -1.86
CA GLY A 122 4.29 -15.16 -0.56
C GLY A 122 3.76 -13.72 -0.52
N VAL A 123 3.20 -13.17 -1.60
CA VAL A 123 2.52 -11.87 -1.60
C VAL A 123 1.02 -12.08 -1.43
N SER A 124 0.46 -11.40 -0.44
CA SER A 124 -0.98 -11.41 -0.14
C SER A 124 -1.67 -10.10 -0.54
N ALA A 125 -0.90 -9.00 -0.62
CA ALA A 125 -1.43 -7.71 -1.06
C ALA A 125 -0.39 -6.86 -1.81
N VAL A 126 -0.88 -6.09 -2.77
CA VAL A 126 -0.15 -5.00 -3.42
C VAL A 126 -0.89 -3.68 -3.14
N ILE A 127 -0.15 -2.69 -2.63
CA ILE A 127 -0.64 -1.35 -2.36
C ILE A 127 0.01 -0.39 -3.34
N PHE A 128 -0.79 0.39 -4.05
CA PHE A 128 -0.36 1.45 -4.97
C PHE A 128 -0.51 2.78 -4.27
N ASP A 129 0.61 3.39 -3.84
CA ASP A 129 0.60 4.71 -3.24
C ASP A 129 0.69 5.83 -4.27
N GLU A 130 0.25 7.02 -3.87
CA GLU A 130 0.34 8.26 -4.67
C GLU A 130 -0.20 8.10 -6.11
N PHE A 131 -1.23 7.27 -6.32
CA PHE A 131 -1.75 6.92 -7.66
C PHE A 131 -2.32 8.11 -8.46
N HIS A 132 -2.44 9.28 -7.82
CA HIS A 132 -2.83 10.53 -8.47
C HIS A 132 -1.71 11.15 -9.32
N GLU A 133 -0.46 10.72 -9.17
CA GLU A 133 0.64 11.18 -10.02
C GLU A 133 0.53 10.69 -11.47
N ARG A 134 -0.37 9.71 -11.73
CA ARG A 134 -0.70 9.17 -13.06
C ARG A 134 0.53 9.05 -13.98
N SER A 135 1.61 8.51 -13.44
CA SER A 135 2.72 8.07 -14.26
C SER A 135 2.23 6.89 -15.11
N LEU A 136 2.54 6.87 -16.41
CA LEU A 136 2.28 5.72 -17.30
C LEU A 136 2.72 4.39 -16.67
N ASP A 137 3.84 4.54 -16.00
CA ASP A 137 4.60 3.64 -15.20
C ASP A 137 3.73 3.06 -14.04
N GLY A 138 3.07 3.87 -13.21
CA GLY A 138 2.21 3.39 -12.12
C GLY A 138 0.91 2.73 -12.61
N ASP A 139 0.35 3.26 -13.69
CA ASP A 139 -0.81 2.68 -14.38
C ASP A 139 -0.50 1.29 -14.94
N PHE A 140 0.71 1.08 -15.48
CA PHE A 140 1.16 -0.21 -15.99
C PHE A 140 1.28 -1.26 -14.88
N GLY A 141 1.88 -0.90 -13.73
CA GLY A 141 1.95 -1.81 -12.59
C GLY A 141 0.56 -2.23 -12.08
N LEU A 142 -0.41 -1.32 -12.06
CA LEU A 142 -1.78 -1.64 -11.67
C LEU A 142 -2.47 -2.56 -12.68
N ALA A 143 -2.28 -2.31 -13.98
CA ALA A 143 -2.83 -3.18 -15.03
C ALA A 143 -2.32 -4.62 -14.90
N LEU A 144 -1.01 -4.80 -14.71
CA LEU A 144 -0.43 -6.14 -14.49
C LEU A 144 -1.02 -6.81 -13.24
N ALA A 145 -1.17 -6.08 -12.13
CA ALA A 145 -1.73 -6.63 -10.91
C ALA A 145 -3.21 -7.00 -11.04
N LEU A 146 -3.99 -6.24 -11.82
CA LEU A 146 -5.38 -6.55 -12.15
C LEU A 146 -5.50 -7.82 -13.00
N ASP A 147 -4.65 -7.98 -14.01
CA ASP A 147 -4.62 -9.19 -14.84
C ASP A 147 -4.27 -10.43 -14.00
N VAL A 148 -3.28 -10.30 -13.11
CA VAL A 148 -2.92 -11.35 -12.13
C VAL A 148 -4.11 -11.69 -11.24
N GLN A 149 -4.77 -10.69 -10.65
CA GLN A 149 -5.93 -10.90 -9.78
C GLN A 149 -7.08 -11.59 -10.53
N GLY A 150 -7.35 -11.19 -11.78
CA GLY A 150 -8.46 -11.72 -12.58
C GLY A 150 -8.22 -13.13 -13.13
N ALA A 151 -6.97 -13.48 -13.44
CA ALA A 151 -6.66 -14.74 -14.13
C ALA A 151 -6.06 -15.83 -13.23
N LEU A 152 -5.30 -15.46 -12.20
CA LEU A 152 -4.41 -16.39 -11.50
C LEU A 152 -4.53 -16.34 -9.97
N ARG A 153 -4.59 -15.13 -9.40
CA ARG A 153 -4.61 -14.90 -7.95
C ARG A 153 -5.86 -14.12 -7.54
N PRO A 154 -7.07 -14.70 -7.65
CA PRO A 154 -8.30 -14.03 -7.23
C PRO A 154 -8.30 -13.68 -5.74
N ASP A 155 -7.42 -14.28 -4.94
CA ASP A 155 -7.20 -14.00 -3.52
C ASP A 155 -6.27 -12.80 -3.25
N LEU A 156 -5.48 -12.37 -4.24
CA LEU A 156 -4.54 -11.24 -4.10
C LEU A 156 -5.32 -9.96 -3.81
N ARG A 157 -4.90 -9.23 -2.77
CA ARG A 157 -5.51 -7.94 -2.44
C ARG A 157 -4.86 -6.77 -3.15
N LEU A 158 -5.67 -5.88 -3.71
CA LEU A 158 -5.22 -4.65 -4.34
C LEU A 158 -5.80 -3.45 -3.59
N LEU A 159 -4.92 -2.58 -3.11
CA LEU A 159 -5.32 -1.30 -2.51
C LEU A 159 -4.71 -0.17 -3.32
N VAL A 160 -5.55 0.75 -3.80
CA VAL A 160 -5.07 1.99 -4.41
C VAL A 160 -5.28 3.15 -3.46
N MET A 161 -4.22 3.88 -3.17
CA MET A 161 -4.24 5.07 -2.31
C MET A 161 -4.03 6.32 -3.16
N SER A 162 -4.91 7.31 -2.98
CA SER A 162 -4.89 8.56 -3.72
C SER A 162 -5.07 9.77 -2.81
N ALA A 163 -4.49 10.91 -3.22
CA ALA A 163 -4.71 12.20 -2.58
C ALA A 163 -5.91 12.97 -3.12
N THR A 164 -6.46 12.55 -4.26
CA THR A 164 -7.47 13.30 -5.01
C THR A 164 -8.76 12.50 -5.20
N LEU A 165 -9.86 13.24 -5.39
CA LEU A 165 -11.26 12.78 -5.48
C LEU A 165 -11.61 11.88 -6.67
N ASP A 166 -10.65 11.51 -7.55
CA ASP A 166 -10.92 10.59 -8.66
C ASP A 166 -10.99 9.11 -8.23
N GLY A 167 -11.22 8.86 -6.94
CA GLY A 167 -11.40 7.52 -6.37
C GLY A 167 -12.53 6.74 -7.04
N ALA A 168 -13.58 7.40 -7.53
CA ALA A 168 -14.68 6.77 -8.26
C ALA A 168 -14.24 6.11 -9.58
N ARG A 169 -13.30 6.73 -10.32
CA ARG A 169 -12.78 6.16 -11.57
C ARG A 169 -11.90 4.95 -11.28
N VAL A 170 -11.04 5.06 -10.28
CA VAL A 170 -10.17 3.97 -9.82
C VAL A 170 -11.01 2.79 -9.30
N ALA A 171 -12.07 3.06 -8.54
CA ALA A 171 -13.00 2.04 -8.08
C ALA A 171 -13.66 1.30 -9.25
N LYS A 172 -14.04 2.01 -10.33
CA LYS A 172 -14.58 1.39 -11.54
C LYS A 172 -13.56 0.46 -12.21
N LEU A 173 -12.28 0.85 -12.26
CA LEU A 173 -11.20 -0.02 -12.76
C LEU A 173 -11.05 -1.28 -11.89
N LEU A 174 -11.22 -1.14 -10.57
CA LEU A 174 -11.21 -2.23 -9.59
C LEU A 174 -12.59 -2.91 -9.44
N SER A 175 -13.36 -3.02 -10.53
CA SER A 175 -14.67 -3.72 -10.55
C SER A 175 -15.68 -3.22 -9.51
N GLY A 176 -15.73 -1.90 -9.29
CA GLY A 176 -16.64 -1.28 -8.31
C GLY A 176 -16.19 -1.49 -6.87
N ALA A 177 -14.87 -1.46 -6.62
CA ALA A 177 -14.31 -1.58 -5.28
C ALA A 177 -14.83 -0.48 -4.34
N PRO A 178 -15.00 -0.76 -3.04
CA PRO A 178 -15.36 0.24 -2.04
C PRO A 178 -14.32 1.38 -2.02
N VAL A 179 -14.84 2.61 -1.93
CA VAL A 179 -14.05 3.82 -1.73
C VAL A 179 -14.17 4.23 -0.26
N ILE A 180 -13.02 4.37 0.40
CA ILE A 180 -12.90 4.79 1.79
C ILE A 180 -12.26 6.17 1.78
N GLU A 181 -12.92 7.14 2.39
CA GLU A 181 -12.46 8.54 2.41
C GLU A 181 -12.07 8.94 3.81
N SER A 182 -10.83 9.42 3.97
CA SER A 182 -10.34 10.05 5.19
C SER A 182 -10.37 11.56 5.00
N GLU A 183 -11.33 12.20 5.66
CA GLU A 183 -11.39 13.64 5.74
C GLU A 183 -10.21 14.15 6.59
N GLY A 184 -9.41 15.06 6.03
CA GLY A 184 -8.35 15.73 6.78
C GLY A 184 -8.93 16.58 7.91
N ARG A 185 -8.11 16.89 8.93
CA ARG A 185 -8.43 18.02 9.81
C ARG A 185 -8.25 19.30 9.00
N ALA A 186 -9.33 19.90 8.54
CA ALA A 186 -9.29 21.20 7.88
C ALA A 186 -9.00 22.28 8.94
N TYR A 187 -7.77 22.77 8.97
CA TYR A 187 -7.44 23.99 9.72
C TYR A 187 -7.61 25.18 8.75
N PRO A 188 -8.35 26.24 9.13
CA PRO A 188 -8.46 27.42 8.29
C PRO A 188 -7.06 28.03 8.08
N VAL A 189 -6.69 28.24 6.82
CA VAL A 189 -5.47 28.96 6.43
C VAL A 189 -5.85 30.42 6.23
N GLU A 190 -5.35 31.32 7.07
CA GLU A 190 -5.42 32.76 6.79
C GLU A 190 -4.44 33.08 5.64
N ILE A 191 -4.93 33.81 4.63
CA ILE A 191 -4.14 34.30 3.48
C ILE A 191 -3.69 35.73 3.77
#